data_AF-A0A7Y5CMK9-F1
#
_entry.id   AF-A0A7Y5CMK9-F1
#
_cell.length_a   1.000
_cell.length_b   1.000
_cell.length_c   1.000
_cell.angle_alpha   90.00
_cell.angle_beta   90.00
_cell.angle_gamma   90.00
#
_symmetry.space_group_name_H-M   'P 1'
#
loop_
_entity.id
_entity.type
_entity.pdbx_description
1 polymer ?
#
loop_
_entity_poly.entity_id
_entity_poly.type
_entity_poly.pdbx_seq_one_letter_code
_entity_poly.pdbx_strand_id
1 'polypeptide(L)'
;MSQASNKLGNWGEQRAAEYLAQLGYTIVTSNFRHGHGEIDLIAEHDGMLVFVEVKTQSSEAMGEAFNWVTRRKQRQIGRVALAYLTVHKIENRDCRF
;
A
#
# COMPACT_ATOMS: atom_id res chain seq x y z
N MET A 1 -4.37 -0.47 19.90
CA MET A 1 -4.92 0.34 18.78
C MET A 1 -6.38 0.60 19.09
N SER A 2 -6.85 1.85 19.10
CA SER A 2 -8.25 2.17 19.39
C SER A 2 -9.15 1.86 18.18
N GLN A 3 -10.42 1.51 18.41
CA GLN A 3 -11.39 1.26 17.33
C GLN A 3 -11.54 2.44 16.34
N ALA A 4 -11.30 3.67 16.81
CA ALA A 4 -11.34 4.89 15.99
C ALA A 4 -10.18 4.97 14.99
N SER A 5 -8.98 4.52 15.38
CA SER A 5 -7.79 4.52 14.52
C SER A 5 -7.96 3.58 13.32
N ASN A 6 -8.60 2.43 13.50
CA ASN A 6 -8.85 1.48 12.42
C ASN A 6 -9.91 2.00 11.44
N LYS A 7 -10.96 2.66 11.92
CA LYS A 7 -11.98 3.25 11.03
C LYS A 7 -11.40 4.35 10.13
N LEU A 8 -10.51 5.17 10.68
CA LEU A 8 -9.82 6.22 9.91
C LEU A 8 -8.85 5.63 8.87
N GLY A 9 -8.11 4.58 9.25
CA GLY A 9 -7.25 3.83 8.32
C GLY A 9 -8.04 3.27 7.14
N ASN A 10 -9.08 2.48 7.42
CA ASN A 10 -9.94 1.90 6.40
C ASN A 10 -10.59 2.95 5.49
N TRP A 11 -11.02 4.09 6.07
CA TRP A 11 -11.56 5.20 5.28
C TRP A 11 -10.52 5.75 4.30
N GLY A 12 -9.27 5.92 4.74
CA GLY A 12 -8.20 6.40 3.86
C GLY A 12 -7.82 5.39 2.80
N GLU A 13 -7.77 4.09 3.12
CA GLU A 13 -7.53 3.01 2.14
C GLU A 13 -8.61 3.01 1.06
N GLN A 14 -9.87 3.14 1.45
CA GLN A 14 -11.00 3.24 0.52
C GLN A 14 -10.86 4.46 -0.40
N ARG A 15 -10.50 5.62 0.15
CA ARG A 15 -10.31 6.85 -0.63
C ARG A 15 -9.12 6.77 -1.56
N ALA A 16 -8.03 6.14 -1.14
CA ALA A 16 -6.86 5.90 -1.97
C ALA A 16 -7.21 4.97 -3.14
N ALA A 17 -7.96 3.88 -2.88
CA ALA A 17 -8.42 2.97 -3.91
C ALA A 17 -9.32 3.68 -4.95
N GLU A 18 -10.28 4.49 -4.49
CA GLU A 18 -11.16 5.28 -5.36
C GLU A 18 -10.36 6.27 -6.22
N TYR A 19 -9.40 6.97 -5.63
CA TYR A 19 -8.53 7.92 -6.34
C TYR A 19 -7.65 7.23 -7.38
N LEU A 20 -7.02 6.10 -7.03
CA LEU A 20 -6.24 5.30 -7.95
C LEU A 20 -7.10 4.78 -9.11
N ALA A 21 -8.32 4.33 -8.84
CA ALA A 21 -9.25 3.90 -9.89
C ALA A 21 -9.58 5.02 -10.88
N GLN A 22 -9.79 6.26 -10.40
CA GLN A 22 -10.01 7.43 -11.26
C GLN A 22 -8.80 7.76 -12.15
N LEU A 23 -7.58 7.40 -11.70
CA LEU A 23 -6.34 7.55 -12.46
C LEU A 23 -6.05 6.36 -13.40
N GLY A 24 -6.97 5.40 -13.53
CA GLY A 24 -6.81 4.23 -14.41
C GLY A 24 -6.01 3.08 -13.81
N TYR A 25 -5.88 3.03 -12.48
CA TYR A 25 -5.30 1.87 -11.78
C TYR A 25 -6.41 0.86 -11.49
N THR A 26 -6.08 -0.42 -11.59
CA THR A 26 -6.97 -1.50 -11.15
C THR A 26 -6.47 -2.06 -9.83
N ILE A 27 -7.24 -1.93 -8.74
CA ILE A 27 -6.88 -2.57 -7.47
C ILE A 27 -7.03 -4.10 -7.62
N VAL A 28 -5.93 -4.83 -7.48
CA VAL A 28 -5.90 -6.29 -7.62
C VAL A 28 -5.84 -7.00 -6.28
N THR A 29 -5.37 -6.33 -5.22
CA THR A 29 -5.36 -6.86 -3.86
C THR A 29 -5.40 -5.72 -2.85
N SER A 30 -6.12 -5.90 -1.75
CA SER A 30 -6.14 -5.00 -0.59
C SER A 30 -5.73 -5.76 0.66
N ASN A 31 -5.05 -5.11 1.60
CA ASN A 31 -4.68 -5.66 2.89
C ASN A 31 -3.89 -6.98 2.79
N PHE A 32 -2.92 -7.05 1.86
CA PHE A 32 -2.10 -8.25 1.69
C PHE A 32 -1.13 -8.39 2.86
N ARG A 33 -1.14 -9.54 3.53
CA ARG A 33 -0.32 -9.82 4.70
C ARG A 33 0.61 -11.00 4.45
N HIS A 34 1.86 -10.84 4.83
CA HIS A 34 2.84 -11.93 4.81
C HIS A 34 3.83 -11.81 5.97
N GLY A 35 3.90 -12.86 6.80
CA GLY A 35 4.69 -12.84 8.03
C GLY A 35 4.26 -11.70 8.96
N HIS A 36 5.20 -10.82 9.31
CA HIS A 36 4.96 -9.63 10.15
C HIS A 36 4.81 -8.33 9.34
N GLY A 37 4.54 -8.42 8.03
CA GLY A 37 4.36 -7.26 7.18
C GLY A 37 3.05 -7.27 6.40
N GLU A 38 2.66 -6.09 5.95
CA GLU A 38 1.47 -5.87 5.15
C GLU A 38 1.71 -4.79 4.08
N ILE A 39 0.92 -4.85 3.02
CA ILE A 39 0.77 -3.83 1.98
C ILE A 39 -0.72 -3.52 1.87
N ASP A 40 -1.07 -2.24 1.97
CA ASP A 40 -2.46 -1.79 2.08
C ASP A 40 -3.20 -1.98 0.75
N LEU A 41 -2.61 -1.58 -0.37
CA LEU A 41 -3.16 -1.78 -1.71
C LEU A 41 -2.09 -2.25 -2.69
N ILE A 42 -2.46 -3.17 -3.57
CA ILE A 42 -1.69 -3.59 -4.73
C ILE A 42 -2.55 -3.33 -5.95
N ALA A 43 -2.02 -2.55 -6.89
CA ALA A 43 -2.73 -2.14 -8.09
C ALA A 43 -1.97 -2.50 -9.35
N GLU A 44 -2.68 -2.63 -10.46
CA GLU A 44 -2.12 -2.77 -11.80
C GLU A 44 -2.35 -1.49 -12.60
N HIS A 45 -1.32 -1.01 -13.29
CA HIS A 45 -1.38 0.15 -14.16
C HIS A 45 -0.29 0.07 -15.23
N ASP A 46 -0.66 0.24 -16.50
CA ASP A 46 0.24 0.15 -17.66
C ASP A 46 1.14 -1.10 -17.65
N GLY A 47 0.55 -2.24 -17.26
CA GLY A 47 1.25 -3.52 -17.19
C GLY A 47 2.21 -3.66 -16.00
N MET A 48 2.28 -2.68 -15.09
CA MET A 48 3.11 -2.72 -13.88
C MET A 48 2.28 -3.09 -12.64
N LEU A 49 2.92 -3.70 -11.64
CA LEU A 49 2.36 -3.81 -10.30
C LEU A 49 2.82 -2.65 -9.42
N VAL A 50 1.88 -2.04 -8.71
CA VAL A 50 2.12 -0.87 -7.86
C VAL A 50 1.72 -1.21 -6.44
N PHE A 51 2.69 -1.20 -5.54
CA PHE A 51 2.53 -1.50 -4.12
C PHE A 51 2.37 -0.21 -3.34
N VAL A 52 1.23 0.00 -2.70
CA VAL A 52 0.85 1.28 -2.10
C VAL A 52 0.67 1.09 -0.60
N GLU A 53 1.38 1.92 0.17
CA GLU A 53 1.14 2.13 1.59
C GLU A 53 0.30 3.40 1.76
N VAL A 54 -0.82 3.29 2.47
CA VAL A 54 -1.74 4.39 2.73
C VAL A 54 -1.49 4.94 4.13
N LYS A 55 -1.36 6.27 4.21
CA LYS A 55 -1.28 6.98 5.49
C LYS A 55 -2.40 8.01 5.59
N THR A 56 -3.21 7.84 6.62
CA THR A 56 -4.32 8.75 6.94
C THR A 56 -4.00 9.47 8.24
N GLN A 57 -4.07 10.79 8.23
CA GLN A 57 -3.88 11.63 9.40
C GLN A 57 -5.08 12.56 9.57
N SER A 58 -5.49 12.79 10.82
CA SER A 58 -6.65 13.63 11.16
C SER A 58 -6.30 15.09 11.51
N SER A 59 -5.01 15.42 11.63
CA SER A 59 -4.55 16.77 11.97
C SER A 59 -3.85 17.47 10.80
N GLU A 60 -4.02 18.79 10.72
CA GLU A 60 -3.39 19.68 9.73
C GLU A 60 -1.88 19.87 9.96
N ALA A 61 -1.32 19.32 11.04
CA ALA A 61 0.11 19.25 11.25
C ALA A 61 0.69 18.27 10.22
N MET A 62 0.91 18.78 9.02
CA MET A 62 1.59 18.13 7.92
C MET A 62 3.05 17.97 8.34
N GLY A 63 3.30 16.97 9.19
CA GLY A 63 4.66 16.48 9.40
C GLY A 63 5.23 16.12 8.04
N GLU A 64 6.53 16.31 7.86
CA GLU A 64 7.21 16.02 6.60
C GLU A 64 6.83 14.60 6.14
N ALA A 65 6.00 14.50 5.08
CA ALA A 65 5.50 13.23 4.57
C ALA A 65 6.64 12.24 4.25
N PHE A 66 7.84 12.77 3.98
CA PHE A 66 9.08 12.02 3.78
C PHE A 66 9.50 11.18 5.00
N ASN A 67 9.17 11.61 6.22
CA ASN A 67 9.50 10.88 7.45
C ASN A 67 8.53 9.70 7.73
N TRP A 68 7.43 9.59 6.99
CA TRP A 68 6.43 8.53 7.21
C TRP A 68 6.86 7.17 6.68
N VAL A 69 7.70 7.13 5.63
CA VAL A 69 8.23 5.88 5.05
C VAL A 69 9.68 5.67 5.49
N THR A 70 9.85 5.33 6.77
CA THR A 70 11.16 5.01 7.35
C THR A 70 11.90 3.90 6.58
N ARG A 71 13.23 3.83 6.67
CA ARG A 71 14.02 2.72 6.09
C ARG A 71 13.58 1.33 6.57
N ARG A 72 12.97 1.24 7.75
CA ARG A 72 12.38 -0.02 8.25
C ARG A 72 11.14 -0.38 7.44
N LYS A 73 10.27 0.61 7.19
CA LYS A 73 9.03 0.45 6.42
C LYS A 73 9.32 0.10 4.96
N GLN A 74 10.30 0.77 4.32
CA GLN A 74 10.75 0.43 2.97
C GLN A 74 11.20 -1.04 2.86
N ARG A 75 12.02 -1.50 3.81
CA ARG A 75 12.48 -2.89 3.86
C ARG A 75 11.34 -3.89 4.08
N GLN A 76 10.35 -3.52 4.89
CA GLN A 76 9.17 -4.36 5.14
C GLN A 76 8.31 -4.47 3.88
N ILE A 77 8.01 -3.34 3.23
CA ILE A 77 7.22 -3.30 1.99
C ILE A 77 7.91 -4.13 0.89
N GLY A 78 9.22 -3.95 0.67
CA GLY A 78 9.95 -4.73 -0.32
C GLY A 78 9.90 -6.25 -0.08
N ARG A 79 9.97 -6.69 1.19
CA ARG A 79 9.83 -8.12 1.55
C ARG A 79 8.43 -8.65 1.28
N VAL A 80 7.40 -7.89 1.65
CA VAL A 80 6.00 -8.29 1.46
C VAL A 80 5.64 -8.31 -0.04
N ALA A 81 6.16 -7.35 -0.81
CA ALA A 81 6.00 -7.32 -2.26
C ALA A 81 6.66 -8.53 -2.93
N LEU A 82 7.89 -8.88 -2.54
CA LEU A 82 8.54 -10.10 -3.04
C LEU A 82 7.75 -11.37 -2.69
N ALA A 83 7.19 -11.43 -1.48
CA ALA A 83 6.34 -12.54 -1.06
C ALA A 83 5.05 -12.62 -1.91
N TYR A 84 4.44 -11.47 -2.23
CA TYR A 84 3.30 -11.40 -3.13
C TYR A 84 3.64 -11.98 -4.50
N LEU A 85 4.73 -11.52 -5.12
CA LEU A 85 5.18 -12.03 -6.42
C LEU A 85 5.43 -13.55 -6.38
N THR A 86 6.04 -14.04 -5.30
CA THR A 86 6.34 -15.48 -5.11
C THR A 86 5.07 -16.31 -4.97
N VAL A 87 4.14 -15.91 -4.09
CA VAL A 87 2.89 -16.63 -3.83
C VAL A 87 2.02 -16.70 -5.08
N HIS A 88 1.99 -15.60 -5.85
CA HIS A 88 1.20 -15.50 -7.07
C HIS A 88 1.94 -15.97 -8.33
N LYS A 89 3.19 -16.45 -8.20
CA LYS A 89 4.05 -16.90 -9.31
C LYS A 89 4.17 -15.86 -10.44
N ILE A 90 4.32 -14.60 -10.05
CA ILE A 90 4.46 -13.46 -10.96
C ILE A 90 5.94 -13.26 -11.25
N GLU A 91 6.30 -13.37 -12.52
CA GLU A 91 7.68 -13.22 -13.01
C GLU A 91 7.73 -12.11 -14.08
N ASN A 92 8.92 -11.52 -14.27
CA ASN A 92 9.18 -10.52 -15.33
C ASN A 92 8.16 -9.37 -15.38
N ARG A 93 7.77 -8.86 -14.21
CA ARG A 93 6.78 -7.80 -14.07
C ARG A 93 7.43 -6.57 -13.42
N ASP A 94 7.30 -5.44 -14.09
CA ASP A 94 7.74 -4.16 -13.56
C ASP A 94 6.96 -3.79 -12.30
N CYS A 95 7.68 -3.25 -11.31
CA CYS A 95 7.14 -2.95 -9.99
C CYS A 95 7.42 -1.48 -9.61
N ARG A 96 6.43 -0.83 -9.00
CA ARG A 96 6.54 0.51 -8.42
C ARG A 96 6.08 0.51 -6.96
N PHE A 97 6.66 1.37 -6.15
CA PHE A 97 6.39 1.55 -4.72
C PHE A 97 6.04 3.00 -4.41
#